data_AF-A0A670I3W4-F1
#
_entry.id   AF-A0A670I3W4-F1
#
_cell.length_a   1.000
_cell.length_b   1.000
_cell.length_c   1.000
_cell.angle_alpha   90.00
_cell.angle_beta   90.00
_cell.angle_gamma   90.00
#
_symmetry.space_group_name_H-M   'P 1'
#
loop_
_entity.id
_entity.type
_entity.pdbx_description
1 polymer ?
#
loop_
_entity_poly.entity_id
_entity_poly.type
_entity_poly.pdbx_seq_one_letter_code
_entity_poly.pdbx_strand_id
1 'polypeptide(L)'
;KWVPKPPNTRGLAPGGRLLGSHPSPRETPTPLLTVQMPLRALPIPPLRPDGPPRMVYTHQPFYTADLVNWSNQMPSLRDDPDKCHRQVSAIFSTHKPTWPDVHVLLNALFNEAEKADILAKAGEAIELPNYQAGRPQGLEPLTAQCLRTEPTWDYNTTNGIWYLDLFKRAILDGIKAAGQRTVNWTKGIRGGGPPHSLRTMGTSHRSLLLLSGRGTHKKILPLSQ
;
A
#
# COMPACT_ATOMS: atom_id res chain seq x y z
N LYS A 1 37.63 -25.02 -65.31
CA LYS A 1 37.90 -23.57 -65.50
C LYS A 1 37.30 -22.82 -64.32
N TRP A 2 38.14 -22.36 -63.40
CA TRP A 2 37.75 -21.43 -62.35
C TRP A 2 38.99 -20.65 -61.95
N VAL A 3 38.91 -19.33 -62.07
CA VAL A 3 39.98 -18.36 -61.87
C VAL A 3 39.57 -17.49 -60.68
N PRO A 4 40.46 -17.17 -59.72
CA PRO A 4 40.10 -16.43 -58.52
C PRO A 4 40.03 -14.91 -58.76
N LYS A 5 39.22 -14.27 -57.90
CA LYS A 5 38.94 -12.82 -57.69
C LYS A 5 40.16 -11.89 -57.86
N PRO A 6 40.01 -10.58 -58.18
CA PRO A 6 39.04 -9.63 -57.59
C PRO A 6 38.57 -8.55 -58.60
N PRO A 7 38.38 -7.28 -58.20
CA PRO A 7 37.25 -6.64 -57.51
C PRO A 7 36.25 -6.09 -58.56
N ASN A 8 35.15 -5.40 -58.23
CA ASN A 8 35.16 -3.93 -58.16
C ASN A 8 33.70 -3.40 -58.31
N THR A 9 33.47 -2.17 -57.85
CA THR A 9 32.53 -1.15 -58.39
C THR A 9 31.02 -1.44 -58.43
N ARG A 10 30.15 -0.62 -57.81
CA ARG A 10 29.70 0.76 -58.16
C ARG A 10 28.50 0.77 -59.14
N GLY A 11 27.42 1.46 -58.75
CA GLY A 11 26.29 1.92 -59.58
C GLY A 11 24.98 1.21 -59.22
N LEU A 12 23.83 1.84 -58.97
CA LEU A 12 23.29 3.12 -59.43
C LEU A 12 22.49 3.85 -58.32
N ALA A 13 22.52 5.18 -58.33
CA ALA A 13 21.62 6.14 -57.65
C ALA A 13 20.29 6.29 -58.47
N PRO A 14 19.25 7.09 -58.10
CA PRO A 14 19.23 8.22 -57.15
C PRO A 14 17.96 8.37 -56.27
N GLY A 15 17.99 9.32 -55.33
CA GLY A 15 16.79 10.00 -54.86
C GLY A 15 16.61 10.14 -53.34
N GLY A 16 17.00 11.30 -52.81
CA GLY A 16 16.13 12.06 -51.91
C GLY A 16 16.03 11.71 -50.42
N ARG A 17 16.51 12.66 -49.61
CA ARG A 17 15.97 13.12 -48.32
C ARG A 17 16.54 12.46 -47.05
N LEU A 18 17.37 13.24 -46.36
CA LEU A 18 17.83 13.04 -44.99
C LEU A 18 16.69 13.37 -44.01
N LEU A 19 16.43 12.48 -43.05
CA LEU A 19 15.81 12.85 -41.76
C LEU A 19 16.30 11.88 -40.67
N GLY A 20 16.79 12.47 -39.58
CA GLY A 20 17.62 11.81 -38.58
C GLY A 20 16.94 10.74 -37.74
N SER A 21 17.73 9.74 -37.37
CA SER A 21 17.44 8.79 -36.30
C SER A 21 18.10 9.28 -35.00
N HIS A 22 17.35 10.05 -34.22
CA HIS A 22 17.61 10.23 -32.79
C HIS A 22 17.29 8.89 -32.09
N PRO A 23 18.12 8.41 -31.14
CA PRO A 23 17.79 7.20 -30.38
C PRO A 23 16.58 7.44 -29.49
N SER A 24 15.59 6.54 -29.61
CA SER A 24 14.37 6.48 -28.80
C SER A 24 14.71 6.47 -27.30
N PRO A 25 14.04 7.26 -26.45
CA PRO A 25 14.22 7.15 -25.01
C PRO A 25 13.75 5.78 -24.56
N ARG A 26 14.60 5.06 -23.81
CA ARG A 26 14.22 3.87 -23.07
C ARG A 26 12.93 4.17 -22.31
N GLU A 27 11.86 3.48 -22.66
CA GLU A 27 10.67 3.39 -21.84
C GLU A 27 11.10 2.82 -20.49
N THR A 28 11.26 3.69 -19.50
CA THR A 28 11.20 3.27 -18.11
C THR A 28 9.85 2.60 -17.92
N PRO A 29 9.78 1.34 -17.45
CA PRO A 29 8.50 0.76 -17.11
C PRO A 29 7.91 1.64 -16.02
N THR A 30 6.85 2.37 -16.35
CA THR A 30 5.93 2.95 -15.39
C THR A 30 5.64 1.86 -14.38
N PRO A 31 5.82 2.06 -13.06
CA PRO A 31 5.32 1.08 -12.12
C PRO A 31 3.82 1.03 -12.35
N LEU A 32 3.36 -0.03 -13.01
CA LEU A 32 1.97 -0.42 -12.95
C LEU A 32 1.68 -0.41 -11.45
N LEU A 33 0.75 0.44 -11.02
CA LEU A 33 0.21 0.36 -9.66
C LEU A 33 -0.17 -1.10 -9.50
N THR A 34 0.66 -1.86 -8.79
CA THR A 34 0.47 -3.30 -8.63
C THR A 34 -0.89 -3.42 -8.01
N VAL A 35 -1.86 -3.94 -8.77
CA VAL A 35 -3.19 -4.23 -8.26
C VAL A 35 -2.98 -5.39 -7.30
N GLN A 36 -2.65 -5.06 -6.05
CA GLN A 36 -2.59 -6.00 -4.96
C GLN A 36 -4.04 -6.25 -4.51
N MET A 37 -4.35 -7.53 -4.30
CA MET A 37 -5.71 -8.06 -4.33
C MET A 37 -6.09 -8.71 -2.98
N PRO A 38 -7.11 -8.23 -2.25
CA PRO A 38 -7.58 -8.87 -1.02
C PRO A 38 -8.31 -10.18 -1.20
N LEU A 39 -8.32 -10.98 -0.13
CA LEU A 39 -8.67 -12.39 -0.15
C LEU A 39 -10.18 -12.61 0.06
N ARG A 40 -10.87 -13.27 -0.87
CA ARG A 40 -12.28 -13.66 -0.77
C ARG A 40 -12.39 -15.17 -0.65
N ALA A 41 -13.06 -15.65 0.39
CA ALA A 41 -13.27 -17.07 0.60
C ALA A 41 -14.46 -17.54 -0.28
N LEU A 42 -14.19 -18.45 -1.22
CA LEU A 42 -15.18 -19.11 -2.06
C LEU A 42 -15.34 -20.58 -1.63
N PRO A 43 -16.55 -21.05 -1.33
CA PRO A 43 -16.78 -22.46 -1.08
C PRO A 43 -16.64 -23.23 -2.40
N ILE A 44 -15.78 -24.24 -2.41
CA ILE A 44 -15.67 -25.24 -3.49
C ILE A 44 -16.19 -26.60 -3.00
N PRO A 45 -16.59 -27.49 -3.93
CA PRO A 45 -17.09 -28.80 -3.57
C PRO A 45 -16.12 -29.59 -2.67
N PRO A 46 -16.65 -30.35 -1.69
CA PRO A 46 -15.85 -31.21 -0.84
C PRO A 46 -15.20 -32.33 -1.65
N LEU A 47 -14.04 -32.84 -1.19
CA LEU A 47 -13.36 -33.98 -1.84
C LEU A 47 -14.15 -35.29 -1.73
N ARG A 48 -15.07 -35.37 -0.75
CA ARG A 48 -15.97 -36.49 -0.51
C ARG A 48 -17.41 -35.96 -0.56
N PRO A 49 -18.39 -36.73 -1.05
CA PRO A 49 -19.77 -36.25 -1.24
C PRO A 49 -20.42 -35.68 0.03
N ASP A 50 -19.95 -36.11 1.20
CA ASP A 50 -20.48 -35.84 2.52
C ASP A 50 -19.48 -35.06 3.42
N GLY A 51 -18.40 -34.51 2.84
CA GLY A 51 -17.44 -33.67 3.53
C GLY A 51 -17.87 -32.19 3.62
N PRO A 52 -17.31 -31.40 4.57
CA PRO A 52 -17.57 -29.96 4.61
C PRO A 52 -16.99 -29.27 3.35
N PRO A 53 -17.62 -28.19 2.86
CA PRO A 53 -17.09 -27.39 1.74
C PRO A 53 -15.66 -26.97 2.03
N ARG A 54 -14.80 -27.06 1.01
CA ARG A 54 -13.44 -26.51 1.12
C ARG A 54 -13.51 -25.04 0.76
N MET A 55 -12.84 -24.19 1.51
CA MET A 55 -12.74 -22.78 1.15
C MET A 55 -11.49 -22.58 0.28
N VAL A 56 -11.67 -22.00 -0.90
CA VAL A 56 -10.57 -21.47 -1.72
C VAL A 56 -10.60 -19.97 -1.60
N TYR A 57 -9.42 -19.39 -1.45
CA TYR A 57 -9.27 -17.97 -1.26
C TYR A 57 -8.83 -17.32 -2.58
N THR A 58 -9.66 -16.43 -3.12
CA THR A 58 -9.42 -15.76 -4.41
C THR A 58 -9.22 -14.27 -4.21
N HIS A 59 -8.26 -13.73 -4.94
CA HIS A 59 -7.84 -12.35 -4.91
C HIS A 59 -8.85 -11.43 -5.64
N GLN A 60 -9.46 -10.46 -4.94
CA GLN A 60 -10.35 -9.43 -5.50
C GLN A 60 -9.91 -8.03 -5.05
N PRO A 61 -9.52 -7.11 -5.95
CA PRO A 61 -8.97 -5.80 -5.60
C PRO A 61 -9.91 -4.94 -4.75
N PHE A 62 -9.34 -4.03 -3.95
CA PHE A 62 -10.09 -2.85 -3.52
C PHE A 62 -10.44 -2.01 -4.74
N TYR A 63 -11.67 -1.51 -4.82
CA TYR A 63 -11.98 -0.51 -5.83
C TYR A 63 -11.29 0.79 -5.46
N THR A 64 -10.71 1.48 -6.44
CA THR A 64 -10.07 2.80 -6.20
C THR A 64 -11.05 3.79 -5.55
N ALA A 65 -12.34 3.71 -5.92
CA ALA A 65 -13.40 4.49 -5.30
C ALA A 65 -13.53 4.21 -3.79
N ASP A 66 -13.40 2.96 -3.36
CA ASP A 66 -13.46 2.60 -1.94
C ASP A 66 -12.30 3.22 -1.17
N LEU A 67 -11.07 3.14 -1.71
CA LEU A 67 -9.89 3.73 -1.06
C LEU A 67 -10.02 5.25 -0.90
N VAL A 68 -10.52 5.95 -1.92
CA VAL A 68 -10.76 7.40 -1.87
C VAL A 68 -11.90 7.74 -0.90
N ASN A 69 -12.99 6.97 -0.92
CA ASN A 69 -14.12 7.19 -0.03
C ASN A 69 -13.73 6.98 1.44
N TRP A 70 -13.01 5.89 1.74
CA TRP A 70 -12.54 5.61 3.09
C TRP A 70 -11.53 6.63 3.57
N SER A 71 -10.59 7.06 2.72
CA SER A 71 -9.59 8.06 3.10
C SER A 71 -10.21 9.43 3.37
N ASN A 72 -11.20 9.85 2.59
CA ASN A 72 -11.92 11.12 2.79
C ASN A 72 -12.76 11.15 4.08
N GLN A 73 -13.22 10.00 4.56
CA GLN A 73 -14.02 9.89 5.79
C GLN A 73 -13.17 9.72 7.06
N MET A 74 -11.89 9.39 6.89
CA MET A 74 -10.98 9.08 7.98
C MET A 74 -10.35 10.38 8.54
N PRO A 75 -10.45 10.64 9.86
CA PRO A 75 -9.75 11.76 10.49
C PRO A 75 -8.22 11.52 10.47
N SER A 76 -7.42 12.52 10.88
CA SER A 76 -6.02 12.22 11.21
C SER A 76 -5.97 11.25 12.38
N LEU A 77 -4.95 10.39 12.40
CA LEU A 77 -4.72 9.45 13.48
C LEU A 77 -4.61 10.13 14.85
N ARG A 78 -4.09 11.37 14.88
CA ARG A 78 -3.97 12.17 16.10
C ARG A 78 -5.29 12.74 16.59
N ASP A 79 -6.21 13.06 15.68
CA ASP A 79 -7.46 13.72 16.02
C ASP A 79 -8.46 12.74 16.63
N ASP A 80 -8.57 11.54 16.07
CA ASP A 80 -9.48 10.49 16.56
C ASP A 80 -8.93 9.09 16.24
N PRO A 81 -8.02 8.58 17.08
CA PRO A 81 -7.41 7.27 16.86
C PRO A 81 -8.41 6.12 17.00
N ASP A 82 -9.47 6.30 17.79
CA ASP A 82 -10.50 5.28 17.97
C ASP A 82 -11.36 5.11 16.71
N LYS A 83 -11.71 6.21 16.03
CA LYS A 83 -12.39 6.15 14.73
C LYS A 83 -11.48 5.53 13.67
N CYS A 84 -10.20 5.89 13.64
CA CYS A 84 -9.23 5.25 12.74
C CYS A 84 -9.18 3.73 12.95
N HIS A 85 -9.02 3.29 14.20
CA HIS A 85 -9.01 1.87 14.55
C HIS A 85 -10.33 1.17 14.16
N ARG A 86 -11.49 1.74 14.52
CA ARG A 86 -12.81 1.16 14.19
C ARG A 86 -12.98 0.96 12.69
N GLN A 87 -12.60 1.96 11.90
CA GLN A 87 -12.75 1.91 10.44
C GLN A 87 -11.80 0.88 9.81
N VAL A 88 -10.52 0.83 10.20
CA VAL A 88 -9.58 -0.20 9.71
C VAL A 88 -10.03 -1.60 10.12
N SER A 89 -10.51 -1.78 11.36
CA SER A 89 -11.05 -3.06 11.83
C SER A 89 -12.26 -3.52 11.02
N ALA A 90 -13.17 -2.60 10.67
CA ALA A 90 -14.32 -2.88 9.81
C ALA A 90 -13.89 -3.30 8.38
N ILE A 91 -12.92 -2.60 7.79
CA ILE A 91 -12.36 -2.95 6.47
C ILE A 91 -11.71 -4.34 6.54
N PHE A 92 -10.89 -4.62 7.56
CA PHE A 92 -10.24 -5.92 7.73
C PHE A 92 -11.26 -7.06 7.86
N SER A 93 -12.35 -6.82 8.57
CA SER A 93 -13.41 -7.81 8.79
C SER A 93 -14.18 -8.13 7.51
N THR A 94 -14.47 -7.12 6.69
CA THR A 94 -15.32 -7.25 5.49
C THR A 94 -14.55 -7.67 4.24
N HIS A 95 -13.29 -7.23 4.11
CA HIS A 95 -12.49 -7.43 2.91
C HIS A 95 -11.36 -8.45 3.08
N LYS A 96 -11.08 -8.88 4.32
CA LYS A 96 -10.06 -9.90 4.65
C LYS A 96 -8.73 -9.67 3.90
N PRO A 97 -8.11 -8.49 4.03
CA PRO A 97 -6.91 -8.13 3.26
C PRO A 97 -5.75 -9.09 3.51
N THR A 98 -4.91 -9.32 2.50
CA THR A 98 -3.63 -10.00 2.65
C THR A 98 -2.56 -9.01 3.14
N TRP A 99 -1.34 -9.48 3.37
CA TRP A 99 -0.21 -8.60 3.74
C TRP A 99 -0.07 -7.39 2.78
N PRO A 100 0.03 -7.58 1.45
CA PRO A 100 0.20 -6.45 0.55
C PRO A 100 -0.99 -5.46 0.57
N ASP A 101 -2.21 -5.98 0.70
CA ASP A 101 -3.42 -5.14 0.74
C ASP A 101 -3.46 -4.25 1.98
N VAL A 102 -2.97 -4.74 3.12
CA VAL A 102 -2.85 -3.92 4.33
C VAL A 102 -1.87 -2.78 4.09
N HIS A 103 -0.77 -2.99 3.37
CA HIS A 103 0.16 -1.90 3.04
C HIS A 103 -0.46 -0.88 2.07
N VAL A 104 -1.27 -1.31 1.10
CA VAL A 104 -2.07 -0.41 0.26
C VAL A 104 -3.04 0.41 1.10
N LEU A 105 -3.77 -0.23 2.02
CA LEU A 105 -4.69 0.47 2.93
C LEU A 105 -3.93 1.49 3.79
N LEU A 106 -2.81 1.10 4.39
CA LEU A 106 -2.03 2.01 5.24
C LEU A 106 -1.54 3.23 4.45
N ASN A 107 -1.12 3.06 3.19
CA ASN A 107 -0.71 4.16 2.32
C ASN A 107 -1.88 5.07 1.92
N ALA A 108 -3.08 4.52 1.73
CA ALA A 108 -4.25 5.29 1.33
C ALA A 108 -4.87 6.05 2.51
N LEU A 109 -4.82 5.46 3.71
CA LEU A 109 -5.56 5.93 4.88
C LEU A 109 -4.75 6.85 5.78
N PHE A 110 -3.43 6.65 5.86
CA PHE A 110 -2.53 7.36 6.77
C PHE A 110 -1.42 8.08 6.00
N ASN A 111 -0.93 9.18 6.54
CA ASN A 111 0.28 9.80 6.00
C ASN A 111 1.53 8.96 6.33
N GLU A 112 2.66 9.26 5.69
CA GLU A 112 3.89 8.47 5.83
C GLU A 112 4.40 8.41 7.28
N ALA A 113 4.29 9.49 8.03
CA ALA A 113 4.72 9.55 9.43
C ALA A 113 3.80 8.72 10.34
N GLU A 114 2.49 8.84 10.16
CA GLU A 114 1.49 8.02 10.86
C GLU A 114 1.71 6.54 10.56
N LYS A 115 1.89 6.16 9.28
CA LYS A 115 2.19 4.79 8.87
C LYS A 115 3.49 4.27 9.53
N ALA A 116 4.56 5.07 9.52
CA ALA A 116 5.83 4.67 10.11
C ALA A 116 5.71 4.39 11.61
N ASP A 117 4.97 5.24 12.35
CA ASP A 117 4.72 5.07 13.79
C ASP A 117 3.80 3.87 14.06
N ILE A 118 2.74 3.68 13.27
CA ILE A 118 1.86 2.48 13.35
C ILE A 118 2.70 1.20 13.24
N LEU A 119 3.58 1.11 12.23
CA LEU A 119 4.40 -0.08 12.02
C LEU A 119 5.44 -0.28 13.13
N ALA A 120 6.00 0.80 13.68
CA ALA A 120 6.90 0.71 14.83
C ALA A 120 6.16 0.21 16.08
N LYS A 121 4.99 0.76 16.37
CA LYS A 121 4.16 0.36 17.51
C LYS A 121 3.60 -1.05 17.41
N ALA A 122 3.22 -1.47 16.21
CA ALA A 122 2.87 -2.86 15.94
C ALA A 122 4.06 -3.79 16.23
N GLY A 123 5.28 -3.38 15.87
CA GLY A 123 6.51 -4.12 16.18
C GLY A 123 6.74 -4.26 17.68
N GLU A 124 6.67 -3.15 18.42
CA GLU A 124 6.76 -3.16 19.90
C GLU A 124 5.71 -4.09 20.53
N ALA A 125 4.47 -4.10 20.02
CA ALA A 125 3.40 -4.95 20.54
C ALA A 125 3.69 -6.45 20.32
N ILE A 126 4.26 -6.82 19.16
CA ILE A 126 4.62 -8.21 18.83
C ILE A 126 5.68 -8.77 19.78
N GLU A 127 6.57 -7.90 20.28
CA GLU A 127 7.65 -8.26 21.20
C GLU A 127 7.18 -8.39 22.66
N LEU A 128 5.95 -7.99 22.98
CA LEU A 128 5.42 -8.14 24.33
C LEU A 128 5.30 -9.62 24.74
N PRO A 129 5.57 -9.96 26.01
CA PRO A 129 5.39 -11.32 26.52
C PRO A 129 3.98 -11.83 26.26
N ASN A 130 3.86 -13.08 25.83
CA ASN A 130 2.60 -13.76 25.56
C ASN A 130 1.73 -13.12 24.45
N TYR A 131 2.21 -12.12 23.70
CA TYR A 131 1.44 -11.55 22.59
C TYR A 131 1.08 -12.65 21.58
N GLN A 132 2.04 -13.50 21.23
CA GLN A 132 1.87 -14.63 20.32
C GLN A 132 1.51 -15.94 21.04
N ALA A 133 0.90 -15.86 22.23
CA ALA A 133 0.42 -17.04 22.96
C ALA A 133 -0.58 -17.83 22.08
N GLY A 134 -0.47 -19.16 22.11
CA GLY A 134 -1.25 -20.03 21.22
C GLY A 134 -0.68 -20.15 19.81
N ARG A 135 0.56 -19.71 19.56
CA ARG A 135 1.28 -20.02 18.32
C ARG A 135 1.35 -21.54 18.12
N PRO A 136 0.98 -22.05 16.93
CA PRO A 136 1.13 -23.47 16.60
C PRO A 136 2.56 -23.97 16.82
N GLN A 137 2.69 -25.23 17.25
CA GLN A 137 3.99 -25.86 17.48
C GLN A 137 4.80 -25.91 16.17
N GLY A 138 6.08 -25.55 16.24
CA GLY A 138 6.98 -25.53 15.08
C GLY A 138 6.81 -24.34 14.13
N LEU A 139 5.92 -23.39 14.46
CA LEU A 139 5.77 -22.16 13.72
C LEU A 139 6.74 -21.10 14.26
N GLU A 140 7.45 -20.39 13.37
CA GLU A 140 8.33 -19.29 13.75
C GLU A 140 7.53 -18.09 14.27
N PRO A 141 8.07 -17.28 15.21
CA PRO A 141 7.40 -16.06 15.64
C PRO A 141 7.22 -15.09 14.47
N LEU A 142 6.09 -14.36 14.48
CA LEU A 142 6.00 -13.13 13.72
C LEU A 142 7.03 -12.14 14.29
N THR A 143 7.80 -11.50 13.43
CA THR A 143 8.81 -10.51 13.83
C THR A 143 8.42 -9.12 13.34
N ALA A 144 9.02 -8.07 13.92
CA ALA A 144 8.84 -6.70 13.43
C ALA A 144 9.27 -6.54 11.95
N GLN A 145 10.21 -7.35 11.47
CA GLN A 145 10.62 -7.33 10.05
C GLN A 145 9.50 -7.77 9.11
N CYS A 146 8.67 -8.73 9.53
CA CYS A 146 7.50 -9.19 8.77
C CYS A 146 6.45 -8.09 8.61
N LEU A 147 6.50 -7.00 9.39
CA LEU A 147 5.62 -5.83 9.20
C LEU A 147 6.07 -4.91 8.06
N ARG A 148 7.28 -5.12 7.53
CA ARG A 148 7.90 -4.21 6.55
C ARG A 148 8.28 -4.91 5.25
N THR A 149 8.63 -6.19 5.34
CA THR A 149 9.01 -7.03 4.20
C THR A 149 7.93 -8.06 3.95
N GLU A 150 7.54 -8.20 2.69
CA GLU A 150 6.52 -9.17 2.29
C GLU A 150 6.97 -10.59 2.65
N PRO A 151 6.20 -11.31 3.48
CA PRO A 151 6.51 -12.67 3.87
C PRO A 151 6.02 -13.68 2.81
N THR A 152 6.59 -14.88 2.81
CA THR A 152 6.21 -15.97 1.91
C THR A 152 5.03 -16.82 2.45
N TRP A 153 4.07 -16.19 3.13
CA TRP A 153 2.94 -16.89 3.74
C TRP A 153 1.99 -17.46 2.67
N ASP A 154 1.62 -18.73 2.81
CA ASP A 154 0.55 -19.34 2.01
C ASP A 154 -0.80 -19.21 2.72
N TYR A 155 -1.63 -18.28 2.25
CA TYR A 155 -2.96 -17.99 2.79
C TYR A 155 -3.97 -19.13 2.62
N ASN A 156 -3.65 -20.20 1.89
CA ASN A 156 -4.49 -21.40 1.79
C ASN A 156 -4.20 -22.43 2.89
N THR A 157 -3.24 -22.14 3.77
CA THR A 157 -2.86 -23.02 4.89
C THR A 157 -3.28 -22.43 6.23
N THR A 158 -3.52 -23.28 7.22
CA THR A 158 -3.80 -22.85 8.61
C THR A 158 -2.68 -21.96 9.16
N ASN A 159 -1.43 -22.27 8.82
CA ASN A 159 -0.25 -21.51 9.23
C ASN A 159 -0.23 -20.10 8.62
N GLY A 160 -0.48 -19.98 7.31
CA GLY A 160 -0.53 -18.67 6.66
C GLY A 160 -1.71 -17.82 7.12
N ILE A 161 -2.88 -18.44 7.38
CA ILE A 161 -4.02 -17.74 8.00
C ILE A 161 -3.68 -17.26 9.42
N TRP A 162 -3.01 -18.09 10.24
CA TRP A 162 -2.59 -17.69 11.58
C TRP A 162 -1.65 -16.47 11.55
N TYR A 163 -0.65 -16.47 10.67
CA TYR A 163 0.23 -15.32 10.50
C TYR A 163 -0.51 -14.08 10.05
N LEU A 164 -1.44 -14.23 9.09
CA LEU A 164 -2.21 -13.11 8.56
C LEU A 164 -3.09 -12.47 9.64
N ASP A 165 -3.73 -13.27 10.48
CA ASP A 165 -4.57 -12.77 11.57
C ASP A 165 -3.74 -12.10 12.66
N LEU A 166 -2.60 -12.70 13.03
CA LEU A 166 -1.66 -12.09 13.99
C LEU A 166 -1.10 -10.75 13.47
N PHE A 167 -0.75 -10.69 12.19
CA PHE A 167 -0.30 -9.48 11.50
C PHE A 167 -1.37 -8.38 11.54
N LYS A 168 -2.61 -8.69 11.15
CA LYS A 168 -3.72 -7.73 11.20
C LYS A 168 -3.97 -7.20 12.60
N ARG A 169 -3.91 -8.08 13.61
CA ARG A 169 -4.05 -7.68 15.02
C ARG A 169 -2.94 -6.73 15.44
N ALA A 170 -1.68 -7.03 15.10
CA ALA A 170 -0.56 -6.16 15.39
C ALA A 170 -0.72 -4.77 14.76
N ILE A 171 -1.22 -4.69 13.51
CA ILE A 171 -1.51 -3.40 12.86
C ILE A 171 -2.60 -2.62 13.60
N LEU A 172 -3.68 -3.28 14.05
CA LEU A 172 -4.73 -2.61 14.84
C LEU A 172 -4.20 -2.10 16.19
N ASP A 173 -3.37 -2.89 16.88
CA ASP A 173 -2.72 -2.46 18.12
C ASP A 173 -1.74 -1.30 17.87
N GLY A 174 -1.01 -1.34 16.75
CA GLY A 174 -0.14 -0.25 16.30
C GLY A 174 -0.91 1.05 16.06
N ILE A 175 -2.09 1.00 15.44
CA ILE A 175 -2.98 2.16 15.24
C ILE A 175 -3.39 2.77 16.57
N LYS A 176 -3.84 1.93 17.53
CA LYS A 176 -4.21 2.42 18.87
C LYS A 176 -3.02 3.08 19.56
N ALA A 177 -1.88 2.39 19.62
CA ALA A 177 -0.70 2.87 20.35
C ALA A 177 -0.10 4.15 19.74
N ALA A 178 -0.04 4.25 18.40
CA ALA A 178 0.45 5.45 17.71
C ALA A 178 -0.46 6.66 17.96
N GLY A 179 -1.77 6.45 18.01
CA GLY A 179 -2.75 7.47 18.39
C GLY A 179 -2.63 7.98 19.82
N GLN A 180 -2.46 7.05 20.78
CA GLN A 180 -2.43 7.37 22.22
C GLN A 180 -1.21 8.19 22.67
N ARG A 181 -0.11 8.16 21.90
CA ARG A 181 1.14 8.88 22.22
C ARG A 181 0.97 10.40 22.30
N THR A 182 -0.13 10.95 21.77
CA THR A 182 -0.42 12.39 21.80
C THR A 182 -1.37 12.83 22.93
N VAL A 183 -2.04 11.90 23.62
CA VAL A 183 -3.02 12.24 24.67
C VAL A 183 -2.38 12.36 26.07
N ASN A 184 -1.16 11.85 26.23
CA ASN A 184 -0.53 11.64 27.55
C ASN A 184 0.52 12.68 27.97
N TRP A 185 0.37 13.96 27.60
CA TRP A 185 1.28 15.03 28.09
C TRP A 185 0.72 15.98 29.16
N THR A 186 -0.58 15.95 29.52
CA THR A 186 -1.12 16.94 30.48
C THR A 186 -2.16 16.39 31.46
N LYS A 187 -1.95 15.20 32.04
CA LYS A 187 -2.71 14.78 33.25
C LYS A 187 -1.83 14.58 34.49
N GLY A 188 -0.73 15.34 34.57
CA GLY A 188 0.18 15.31 35.72
C GLY A 188 0.57 16.67 36.30
N ILE A 189 0.15 17.80 35.72
CA ILE A 189 0.47 19.12 36.28
C ILE A 189 -0.77 20.02 36.29
N ARG A 190 -1.09 20.46 37.51
CA ARG A 190 -2.00 21.56 37.92
C ARG A 190 -3.50 21.30 37.86
N GLY A 191 -4.06 21.08 39.06
CA GLY A 191 -5.29 21.75 39.43
C GLY A 191 -5.10 23.28 39.34
N GLY A 192 -6.11 23.97 38.81
CA GLY A 192 -6.22 25.42 38.80
C GLY A 192 -6.60 26.03 37.46
N GLY A 193 -7.90 26.06 37.16
CA GLY A 193 -8.63 27.16 36.49
C GLY A 193 -8.32 27.57 35.02
N PRO A 194 -9.34 27.74 34.15
CA PRO A 194 -9.22 28.30 32.78
C PRO A 194 -9.30 29.86 32.81
N PRO A 195 -9.14 30.66 31.71
CA PRO A 195 -9.60 30.33 30.35
C PRO A 195 -8.95 31.00 29.09
N HIS A 196 -9.46 30.54 27.93
CA HIS A 196 -9.61 31.16 26.60
C HIS A 196 -8.44 31.32 25.59
N SER A 197 -8.75 30.80 24.38
CA SER A 197 -8.29 31.21 23.02
C SER A 197 -6.87 30.77 22.61
N LEU A 198 -6.58 30.23 21.42
CA LEU A 198 -7.17 30.33 20.08
C LEU A 198 -6.97 29.01 19.30
N ARG A 199 -7.91 28.74 18.37
CA ARG A 199 -7.74 27.78 17.27
C ARG A 199 -6.47 28.11 16.48
N THR A 200 -5.62 27.11 16.27
CA THR A 200 -4.80 27.02 15.07
C THR A 200 -5.33 25.85 14.24
N MET A 201 -6.03 26.16 13.15
CA MET A 201 -6.31 25.19 12.10
C MET A 201 -4.98 24.84 11.42
N GLY A 202 -4.39 23.71 11.79
CA GLY A 202 -3.37 23.07 10.98
C GLY A 202 -4.05 22.38 9.81
N THR A 203 -4.07 23.02 8.65
CA THR A 203 -4.54 22.40 7.41
C THR A 203 -3.61 21.26 7.05
N SER A 204 -4.00 20.02 7.37
CA SER A 204 -3.28 18.82 6.96
C SER A 204 -3.48 18.62 5.46
N HIS A 205 -2.51 19.10 4.67
CA HIS A 205 -2.45 18.85 3.23
C HIS A 205 -2.14 17.36 3.02
N ARG A 206 -3.18 16.55 2.82
CA ARG A 206 -3.06 15.22 2.24
C ARG A 206 -2.84 15.38 0.73
N SER A 207 -1.58 15.48 0.32
CA SER A 207 -1.22 15.56 -1.10
C SER A 207 -1.46 14.21 -1.79
N LEU A 208 -2.52 14.14 -2.61
CA LEU A 208 -2.62 13.17 -3.70
C LEU A 208 -1.66 13.62 -4.81
N LEU A 209 -0.48 13.01 -4.88
CA LEU A 209 0.37 13.14 -6.06
C LEU A 209 -0.25 12.36 -7.22
N LEU A 210 -1.11 13.04 -7.98
CA LEU A 210 -1.43 12.66 -9.36
C LEU A 210 -0.35 13.27 -10.26
N LEU A 211 0.51 12.44 -10.85
CA LEU A 211 1.37 12.87 -11.95
C LEU A 211 0.50 13.28 -13.14
N SER A 212 0.27 14.59 -13.30
CA SER A 212 -0.22 15.14 -14.56
C SER A 212 0.96 15.21 -15.55
N GLY A 213 0.91 14.34 -16.55
CA GLY A 213 1.78 14.40 -17.72
C GLY A 213 1.59 15.74 -18.45
N ARG A 214 2.71 16.43 -18.67
CA ARG A 214 2.80 17.68 -19.44
C ARG A 214 2.21 17.50 -20.84
N GLY A 215 1.00 18.03 -21.05
CA GLY A 215 0.47 18.34 -22.37
C GLY A 215 1.16 19.60 -22.91
N THR A 216 1.94 19.44 -23.96
CA THR A 216 2.49 20.55 -24.75
C THR A 216 1.39 21.12 -25.64
N HIS A 217 0.96 22.36 -25.41
CA HIS A 217 0.28 23.14 -26.45
C HIS A 217 0.87 24.56 -26.54
N LYS A 218 1.61 24.71 -27.64
CA LYS A 218 2.00 25.90 -28.42
C LYS A 218 1.65 27.29 -27.86
N LYS A 219 2.72 28.06 -27.65
CA LYS A 219 2.73 29.54 -27.68
C LYS A 219 1.91 30.05 -28.88
N ILE A 220 0.93 30.90 -28.59
CA ILE A 220 0.48 31.93 -29.53
C ILE A 220 0.86 33.26 -28.86
N LEU A 221 1.78 33.99 -29.49
CA LEU A 221 2.16 35.35 -29.11
C LEU A 221 1.03 36.32 -29.49
N PRO A 222 0.72 37.35 -28.69
CA PRO A 222 -0.09 38.46 -29.15
C PRO A 222 0.73 39.38 -30.06
N LEU A 223 0.22 39.66 -31.25
CA LEU A 223 0.65 40.78 -32.08
C LEU A 223 0.02 42.05 -31.47
N SER A 224 0.83 43.06 -31.18
CA SER A 224 0.38 44.37 -30.72
C SER A 224 0.42 45.35 -31.90
N GLN A 225 -0.69 46.09 -32.05
CA GLN A 225 -1.05 47.11 -33.05
C GLN A 225 -1.42 46.62 -34.45
#